data_AF-A0A7X7LBQ5-F1
#
_entry.id   AF-A0A7X7LBQ5-F1
#
_cell.length_a   1.000
_cell.length_b   1.000
_cell.length_c   1.000
_cell.angle_alpha   90.00
_cell.angle_beta   90.00
_cell.angle_gamma   90.00
#
_symmetry.space_group_name_H-M   'P 1'
#
loop_
_entity.id
_entity.type
_entity.pdbx_description
1 polymer ?
#
loop_
_entity_poly.entity_id
_entity_poly.type
_entity_poly.pdbx_seq_one_letter_code
_entity_poly.pdbx_strand_id
1 'polypeptide(L)'
;MKHFTLTFVLFAVMCRTASAEVFTWNNAAGGNWLDSANWDSVSGSYPQQPGDIADFVNLGSVNFTVSIPDVTAVTCGVIRCAVLSNSVSFIGANMNRSFIVLTNDGGTAGILVNAPRASSGMCFLFNTCTIKFMQPTLLMAKQASGIEFDGNLVWMGSTVVTTRNEGTANQYIRMYNNISPNFTGEVVVEYNDLFFRNTIAITNTSLVRAGGTGYILNRETTTRFPVKLAQGGRYHLTGNGVGTHSGAIIAEGDVRVTTDNTLSLPGGVSGTGTVYMTGSGGTARYTGSVSPGASVGMLGFNEDGGTLQLGITGDNLLLNIEVTGNGGVPGIDHDQLVIQNLGTALDLANLDVAFSGVASGQATNWFLVGNAIDLATDFASVEYGAGVSGTIVKEDSFDGSNDRVGAILVPEPAAALLGLAAVLALRRRMRHE
;
A
#
# COMPACT_ATOMS: atom_id res chain seq x y z
N MET A 1 -67.46 18.23 29.51
CA MET A 1 -66.56 17.11 29.86
C MET A 1 -66.86 15.94 28.95
N LYS A 2 -66.07 15.77 27.89
CA LYS A 2 -66.08 14.58 27.03
C LYS A 2 -64.61 14.25 26.76
N HIS A 3 -64.10 13.25 27.49
CA HIS A 3 -62.88 12.56 27.14
C HIS A 3 -63.22 11.55 26.05
N PHE A 4 -62.51 11.55 24.92
CA PHE A 4 -62.29 10.32 24.19
C PHE A 4 -60.92 10.34 23.49
N THR A 5 -60.23 9.24 23.74
CA THR A 5 -58.80 8.96 23.64
C THR A 5 -58.29 8.92 22.20
N LEU A 6 -57.14 9.57 21.95
CA LEU A 6 -56.38 9.44 20.70
C LEU A 6 -55.54 8.15 20.79
N THR A 7 -55.91 7.12 20.04
CA THR A 7 -55.12 5.88 19.94
C THR A 7 -53.91 6.14 19.02
N PHE A 8 -52.71 6.26 19.61
CA PHE A 8 -51.45 6.14 18.88
C PHE A 8 -51.29 4.68 18.44
N VAL A 9 -51.46 4.42 17.13
CA VAL A 9 -50.97 3.18 16.52
C VAL A 9 -49.45 3.35 16.37
N LEU A 10 -48.72 2.85 17.36
CA LEU A 10 -47.28 2.69 17.27
C LEU A 10 -47.02 1.55 16.26
N PHE A 11 -46.70 1.88 15.01
CA PHE A 11 -46.01 0.95 14.13
C PHE A 11 -44.61 0.75 14.72
N ALA A 12 -44.48 -0.23 15.61
CA ALA A 12 -43.20 -0.83 15.90
C ALA A 12 -42.76 -1.51 14.60
N VAL A 13 -41.99 -0.80 13.79
CA VAL A 13 -41.05 -1.44 12.87
C VAL A 13 -40.13 -2.25 13.77
N MET A 14 -40.47 -3.51 13.99
CA MET A 14 -39.53 -4.47 14.51
C MET A 14 -38.41 -4.53 13.48
N CYS A 15 -37.36 -3.73 13.68
CA CYS A 15 -36.02 -4.19 13.35
C CYS A 15 -35.80 -5.44 14.20
N ARG A 16 -36.33 -6.58 13.75
CA ARG A 16 -35.73 -7.86 14.10
C ARG A 16 -34.35 -7.75 13.49
N THR A 17 -33.36 -7.42 14.31
CA THR A 17 -32.01 -7.90 14.09
C THR A 17 -32.18 -9.41 13.91
N ALA A 18 -32.21 -9.88 12.66
CA ALA A 18 -32.21 -11.29 12.38
C ALA A 18 -31.00 -11.85 13.13
N SER A 19 -31.23 -12.76 14.08
CA SER A 19 -30.14 -13.34 14.83
C SER A 19 -29.27 -14.09 13.83
N ALA A 20 -27.99 -13.72 13.74
CA ALA A 20 -27.01 -14.43 12.94
C ALA A 20 -27.13 -15.94 13.17
N GLU A 21 -27.44 -16.68 12.10
CA GLU A 21 -27.56 -18.13 12.15
C GLU A 21 -26.30 -18.80 11.57
N VAL A 22 -25.98 -20.00 12.04
CA VAL A 22 -24.91 -20.83 11.48
C VAL A 22 -25.53 -21.86 10.55
N PHE A 23 -25.07 -21.87 9.31
CA PHE A 23 -25.46 -22.82 8.29
C PHE A 23 -24.24 -23.69 7.99
N THR A 24 -24.32 -24.98 8.33
CA THR A 24 -23.24 -25.92 8.09
C THR A 24 -23.45 -26.57 6.74
N TRP A 25 -22.48 -26.40 5.84
CA TRP A 25 -22.56 -26.98 4.51
C TRP A 25 -22.45 -28.52 4.58
N ASN A 26 -23.34 -29.23 3.89
CA ASN A 26 -23.39 -30.70 3.85
C ASN A 26 -23.32 -31.27 2.41
N ASN A 27 -23.48 -30.42 1.38
CA ASN A 27 -23.46 -30.77 -0.05
C ASN A 27 -24.45 -31.86 -0.50
N ALA A 28 -25.61 -32.03 0.15
CA ALA A 28 -26.52 -33.14 -0.15
C ALA A 28 -27.25 -33.01 -1.50
N ALA A 29 -27.27 -31.82 -2.11
CA ALA A 29 -28.02 -31.46 -3.32
C ALA A 29 -27.16 -30.72 -4.37
N GLY A 30 -26.00 -31.28 -4.71
CA GLY A 30 -25.24 -30.88 -5.91
C GLY A 30 -24.57 -29.50 -5.84
N GLY A 31 -24.43 -28.93 -4.64
CA GLY A 31 -23.55 -27.80 -4.37
C GLY A 31 -24.05 -26.42 -4.80
N ASN A 32 -25.35 -26.22 -4.97
CA ASN A 32 -25.94 -24.89 -5.17
C ASN A 32 -26.11 -24.17 -3.82
N TRP A 33 -25.56 -22.95 -3.70
CA TRP A 33 -25.68 -22.13 -2.49
C TRP A 33 -27.14 -21.89 -2.08
N LEU A 34 -28.05 -21.69 -3.04
CA LEU A 34 -29.45 -21.36 -2.76
C LEU A 34 -30.32 -22.59 -2.45
N ASP A 35 -29.78 -23.80 -2.55
CA ASP A 35 -30.52 -25.01 -2.21
C ASP A 35 -30.35 -25.31 -0.72
N SER A 36 -31.44 -25.16 0.04
CA SER A 36 -31.45 -25.41 1.49
C SER A 36 -31.06 -26.83 1.85
N ALA A 37 -31.21 -27.81 0.94
CA ALA A 37 -30.77 -29.17 1.20
C ALA A 37 -29.24 -29.29 1.32
N ASN A 38 -28.47 -28.33 0.78
CA ASN A 38 -27.01 -28.27 0.95
C ASN A 38 -26.55 -27.71 2.30
N TRP A 39 -27.48 -27.29 3.18
CA TRP A 39 -27.17 -26.63 4.45
C TRP A 39 -27.93 -27.25 5.62
N ASP A 40 -27.18 -27.64 6.65
CA ASP A 40 -27.72 -27.96 7.96
C ASP A 40 -27.88 -26.66 8.76
N SER A 41 -29.12 -26.31 9.10
CA SER A 41 -29.47 -25.09 9.86
C SER A 41 -30.73 -25.31 10.69
N VAL A 42 -30.96 -24.46 11.69
CA VAL A 42 -32.18 -24.50 12.52
C VAL A 42 -33.39 -23.99 11.73
N SER A 43 -33.18 -23.02 10.84
CA SER A 43 -34.22 -22.48 9.97
C SER A 43 -34.59 -23.39 8.80
N GLY A 44 -33.76 -24.40 8.49
CA GLY A 44 -33.93 -25.23 7.30
C GLY A 44 -33.77 -24.45 5.99
N SER A 45 -32.97 -23.38 6.02
CA SER A 45 -32.68 -22.49 4.89
C SER A 45 -31.18 -22.46 4.57
N TYR A 46 -30.76 -21.47 3.79
CA TYR A 46 -29.37 -21.19 3.41
C TYR A 46 -28.94 -19.80 3.92
N PRO A 47 -27.63 -19.50 4.01
CA PRO A 47 -27.16 -18.17 4.41
C PRO A 47 -27.61 -17.11 3.40
N GLN A 48 -28.35 -16.12 3.88
CA GLN A 48 -28.93 -15.06 3.04
C GLN A 48 -29.12 -13.71 3.73
N GLN A 49 -28.75 -13.58 5.00
CA GLN A 49 -28.88 -12.36 5.79
C GLN A 49 -27.51 -11.83 6.24
N PRO A 50 -27.41 -10.52 6.51
CA PRO A 50 -26.27 -9.97 7.23
C PRO A 50 -26.02 -10.73 8.54
N GLY A 51 -24.75 -11.04 8.81
CA GLY A 51 -24.34 -11.74 10.03
C GLY A 51 -24.42 -13.27 9.95
N ASP A 52 -25.14 -13.87 8.99
CA ASP A 52 -25.17 -15.33 8.82
C ASP A 52 -23.76 -15.91 8.63
N ILE A 53 -23.54 -17.11 9.16
CA ILE A 53 -22.27 -17.82 9.05
C ILE A 53 -22.45 -19.02 8.11
N ALA A 54 -21.81 -18.95 6.95
CA ALA A 54 -21.63 -20.09 6.06
C ALA A 54 -20.44 -20.91 6.53
N ASP A 55 -20.70 -22.04 7.19
CA ASP A 55 -19.69 -22.85 7.86
C ASP A 55 -19.37 -24.13 7.06
N PHE A 56 -18.14 -24.24 6.61
CA PHE A 56 -17.62 -25.38 5.85
C PHE A 56 -16.82 -26.29 6.79
N VAL A 57 -17.34 -27.49 7.00
CA VAL A 57 -16.76 -28.51 7.89
C VAL A 57 -16.57 -29.83 7.15
N ASN A 58 -15.48 -30.54 7.48
CA ASN A 58 -15.01 -31.83 6.98
C ASN A 58 -16.02 -32.70 6.18
N LEU A 59 -16.17 -32.42 4.87
CA LEU A 59 -17.08 -33.13 3.94
C LEU A 59 -16.52 -34.43 3.34
N GLY A 60 -15.55 -35.07 3.98
CA GLY A 60 -14.87 -36.23 3.42
C GLY A 60 -13.73 -35.87 2.44
N SER A 61 -13.27 -36.85 1.65
CA SER A 61 -11.96 -36.87 0.99
C SER A 61 -11.87 -36.20 -0.40
N VAL A 62 -12.89 -35.48 -0.85
CA VAL A 62 -12.93 -34.92 -2.22
C VAL A 62 -13.05 -33.39 -2.20
N ASN A 63 -12.36 -32.70 -3.12
CA ASN A 63 -12.62 -31.29 -3.41
C ASN A 63 -14.06 -31.12 -3.91
N PHE A 64 -14.73 -30.04 -3.54
CA PHE A 64 -16.11 -29.81 -3.98
C PHE A 64 -16.31 -28.35 -4.42
N THR A 65 -17.37 -28.18 -5.20
CA THR A 65 -17.74 -26.91 -5.81
C THR A 65 -19.01 -26.38 -5.17
N VAL A 66 -18.99 -25.10 -4.83
CA VAL A 66 -20.15 -24.31 -4.44
C VAL A 66 -20.50 -23.39 -5.60
N SER A 67 -21.64 -23.63 -6.24
CA SER A 67 -22.12 -22.80 -7.34
C SER A 67 -22.86 -21.57 -6.79
N ILE A 68 -22.45 -20.39 -7.27
CA ILE A 68 -23.11 -19.11 -7.02
C ILE A 68 -23.99 -18.79 -8.24
N PRO A 69 -25.32 -18.77 -8.10
CA PRO A 69 -26.21 -18.59 -9.23
C PRO A 69 -25.99 -17.29 -10.01
N ASP A 70 -26.40 -17.28 -11.27
CA ASP A 70 -26.54 -16.06 -12.06
C ASP A 70 -27.64 -15.19 -11.42
N VAL A 71 -27.53 -13.86 -11.50
CA VAL A 71 -28.49 -12.83 -11.07
C VAL A 71 -28.85 -12.67 -9.58
N THR A 72 -28.31 -13.48 -8.68
CA THR A 72 -28.62 -13.37 -7.24
C THR A 72 -27.36 -13.11 -6.45
N ALA A 73 -27.38 -12.06 -5.62
CA ALA A 73 -26.36 -11.87 -4.60
C ALA A 73 -26.67 -12.81 -3.43
N VAL A 74 -25.72 -13.67 -3.07
CA VAL A 74 -25.79 -14.41 -1.82
C VAL A 74 -25.18 -13.53 -0.72
N THR A 75 -25.88 -13.40 0.40
CA THR A 75 -25.45 -12.50 1.50
C THR A 75 -25.15 -13.30 2.74
N CYS A 76 -24.01 -13.07 3.36
CA CYS A 76 -23.67 -13.63 4.67
C CYS A 76 -22.71 -12.69 5.40
N GLY A 77 -22.56 -12.87 6.71
CA GLY A 77 -21.53 -12.18 7.49
C GLY A 77 -20.18 -12.85 7.38
N VAL A 78 -20.13 -14.17 7.48
CA VAL A 78 -18.87 -14.91 7.57
C VAL A 78 -18.90 -16.17 6.70
N ILE A 79 -17.88 -16.34 5.86
CA ILE A 79 -17.54 -17.63 5.27
C ILE A 79 -16.44 -18.24 6.12
N ARG A 80 -16.71 -19.37 6.77
CA ARG A 80 -15.80 -20.00 7.72
C ARG A 80 -15.41 -21.40 7.26
N CYS A 81 -14.13 -21.71 7.30
CA CYS A 81 -13.62 -23.07 7.30
C CYS A 81 -13.22 -23.41 8.74
N ALA A 82 -14.03 -24.24 9.40
CA ALA A 82 -13.76 -24.65 10.77
C ALA A 82 -12.84 -25.87 10.87
N VAL A 83 -12.89 -26.81 9.91
CA VAL A 83 -11.93 -27.92 9.67
C VAL A 83 -12.16 -28.44 8.25
N LEU A 84 -11.14 -28.50 7.40
CA LEU A 84 -11.26 -29.12 6.07
C LEU A 84 -10.08 -30.03 5.75
N SER A 85 -10.38 -31.20 5.18
CA SER A 85 -9.33 -32.06 4.60
C SER A 85 -8.97 -31.62 3.16
N ASN A 86 -9.86 -30.86 2.49
CA ASN A 86 -9.86 -30.57 1.05
C ASN A 86 -10.15 -29.10 0.74
N SER A 87 -10.12 -28.75 -0.56
CA SER A 87 -10.38 -27.40 -1.05
C SER A 87 -11.86 -27.22 -1.44
N VAL A 88 -12.40 -26.02 -1.19
CA VAL A 88 -13.73 -25.58 -1.64
C VAL A 88 -13.56 -24.58 -2.77
N SER A 89 -14.14 -24.87 -3.93
CA SER A 89 -14.17 -23.94 -5.06
C SER A 89 -15.53 -23.25 -5.12
N PHE A 90 -15.57 -21.93 -4.99
CA PHE A 90 -16.74 -21.14 -5.33
C PHE A 90 -16.71 -20.83 -6.81
N ILE A 91 -17.77 -21.17 -7.55
CA ILE A 91 -17.87 -20.93 -8.99
C ILE A 91 -19.15 -20.16 -9.27
N GLY A 92 -19.02 -18.92 -9.72
CA GLY A 92 -20.15 -18.17 -10.25
C GLY A 92 -20.51 -18.62 -11.67
N ALA A 93 -21.80 -18.57 -11.99
CA ALA A 93 -22.26 -18.76 -13.37
C ALA A 93 -21.77 -17.65 -14.31
N ASN A 94 -21.63 -16.42 -13.77
CA ASN A 94 -21.05 -15.29 -14.47
C ASN A 94 -20.45 -14.30 -13.47
N MET A 95 -19.16 -13.98 -13.61
CA MET A 95 -18.45 -13.06 -12.72
C MET A 95 -19.15 -11.70 -12.51
N ASN A 96 -19.82 -11.15 -13.52
CA ASN A 96 -20.49 -9.84 -13.42
C ASN A 96 -21.91 -9.93 -12.85
N ARG A 97 -22.39 -11.13 -12.49
CA ARG A 97 -23.78 -11.39 -12.08
C ARG A 97 -23.91 -12.34 -10.88
N SER A 98 -22.84 -13.04 -10.53
CA SER A 98 -22.75 -13.95 -9.38
C SER A 98 -21.96 -13.28 -8.27
N PHE A 99 -22.68 -12.82 -7.24
CA PHE A 99 -22.10 -12.02 -6.17
C PHE A 99 -22.17 -12.73 -4.81
N ILE A 100 -21.07 -12.71 -4.08
CA ILE A 100 -21.02 -13.02 -2.65
C ILE A 100 -20.90 -11.69 -1.90
N VAL A 101 -21.90 -11.33 -1.12
CA VAL A 101 -21.94 -10.08 -0.34
C VAL A 101 -21.58 -10.40 1.10
N LEU A 102 -20.48 -9.82 1.59
CA LEU A 102 -20.02 -9.96 2.97
C LEU A 102 -20.44 -8.74 3.79
N THR A 103 -21.32 -8.96 4.76
CA THR A 103 -21.82 -7.91 5.68
C THR A 103 -22.33 -8.52 6.98
N ASN A 104 -21.96 -7.89 8.09
CA ASN A 104 -22.26 -8.34 9.44
C ASN A 104 -22.56 -7.13 10.31
N ASP A 105 -23.83 -6.74 10.42
CA ASP A 105 -24.25 -5.53 11.16
C ASP A 105 -23.88 -5.57 12.65
N GLY A 106 -23.66 -6.77 13.20
CA GLY A 106 -23.31 -6.98 14.62
C GLY A 106 -21.85 -7.32 14.88
N GLY A 107 -20.97 -7.32 13.88
CA GLY A 107 -19.58 -7.75 14.07
C GLY A 107 -18.69 -7.68 12.83
N THR A 108 -17.58 -8.41 12.85
CA THR A 108 -16.64 -8.46 11.72
C THR A 108 -17.20 -9.36 10.62
N ALA A 109 -17.35 -8.82 9.40
CA ALA A 109 -17.56 -9.65 8.22
C ALA A 109 -16.25 -10.33 7.84
N GLY A 110 -16.26 -11.54 7.27
CA GLY A 110 -14.98 -12.19 6.98
C GLY A 110 -15.00 -13.48 6.20
N ILE A 111 -13.82 -13.83 5.70
CA ILE A 111 -13.50 -15.16 5.18
C ILE A 111 -12.42 -15.73 6.08
N LEU A 112 -12.78 -16.73 6.88
CA LEU A 112 -11.99 -17.20 8.00
C LEU A 112 -11.64 -18.67 7.82
N VAL A 113 -10.35 -18.98 7.66
CA VAL A 113 -9.83 -20.34 7.72
C VAL A 113 -9.23 -20.54 9.11
N ASN A 114 -10.02 -21.10 10.02
CA ASN A 114 -9.66 -21.16 11.44
C ASN A 114 -8.94 -22.44 11.87
N ALA A 115 -8.86 -23.43 10.99
CA ALA A 115 -8.19 -24.69 11.25
C ALA A 115 -7.28 -25.12 10.09
N PRO A 116 -6.24 -25.93 10.38
CA PRO A 116 -5.38 -26.47 9.36
C PRO A 116 -6.15 -27.31 8.36
N ARG A 117 -5.80 -27.16 7.09
CA ARG A 117 -6.04 -28.18 6.08
C ARG A 117 -5.19 -29.41 6.37
N ALA A 118 -5.76 -30.61 6.24
CA ALA A 118 -5.03 -31.86 6.41
C ALA A 118 -3.85 -32.06 5.41
N SER A 119 -3.88 -31.33 4.29
CA SER A 119 -2.81 -31.28 3.29
C SER A 119 -2.49 -29.82 2.92
N SER A 120 -1.22 -29.52 2.65
CA SER A 120 -0.79 -28.17 2.25
C SER A 120 -1.54 -27.69 0.98
N GLY A 121 -2.08 -26.48 0.99
CA GLY A 121 -2.77 -25.87 -0.17
C GLY A 121 -3.94 -24.95 0.19
N MET A 122 -4.75 -24.55 -0.80
CA MET A 122 -5.83 -23.57 -0.60
C MET A 122 -7.06 -24.19 0.04
N CYS A 123 -7.63 -23.57 1.07
CA CYS A 123 -8.91 -23.98 1.66
C CYS A 123 -10.07 -23.45 0.81
N PHE A 124 -10.00 -22.18 0.45
CA PHE A 124 -11.00 -21.52 -0.38
C PHE A 124 -10.38 -21.05 -1.68
N LEU A 125 -11.04 -21.37 -2.78
CA LEU A 125 -10.74 -20.90 -4.11
C LEU A 125 -11.99 -20.21 -4.67
N PHE A 126 -11.92 -18.91 -4.91
CA PHE A 126 -13.01 -18.14 -5.49
C PHE A 126 -12.74 -17.95 -6.98
N ASN A 127 -13.54 -18.61 -7.82
CA ASN A 127 -13.46 -18.61 -9.27
C ASN A 127 -14.72 -18.00 -9.88
N THR A 128 -14.58 -17.18 -10.91
CA THR A 128 -15.70 -16.74 -11.76
C THR A 128 -16.87 -16.10 -10.97
N CYS A 129 -16.60 -15.46 -9.83
CA CYS A 129 -17.58 -14.75 -9.01
C CYS A 129 -16.96 -13.48 -8.41
N THR A 130 -17.81 -12.52 -8.04
CA THR A 130 -17.37 -11.28 -7.40
C THR A 130 -17.77 -11.24 -5.93
N ILE A 131 -16.82 -10.90 -5.06
CA ILE A 131 -17.05 -10.66 -3.63
C ILE A 131 -17.23 -9.16 -3.42
N LYS A 132 -18.34 -8.79 -2.79
CA LYS A 132 -18.66 -7.42 -2.40
C LYS A 132 -18.43 -7.26 -0.91
N PHE A 133 -17.45 -6.43 -0.55
CA PHE A 133 -17.19 -6.03 0.82
C PHE A 133 -18.00 -4.77 1.13
N MET A 134 -19.07 -4.91 1.90
CA MET A 134 -19.96 -3.80 2.24
C MET A 134 -19.48 -3.04 3.48
N GLN A 135 -18.53 -3.60 4.23
CA GLN A 135 -18.00 -3.07 5.48
C GLN A 135 -16.59 -3.60 5.74
N PRO A 136 -15.87 -3.11 6.77
CA PRO A 136 -14.55 -3.62 7.11
C PRO A 136 -14.58 -5.15 7.27
N THR A 137 -13.75 -5.83 6.49
CA THR A 137 -13.79 -7.28 6.35
C THR A 137 -12.44 -7.88 6.71
N LEU A 138 -12.47 -8.99 7.45
CA LEU A 138 -11.27 -9.76 7.79
C LEU A 138 -11.13 -10.97 6.88
N LEU A 139 -10.01 -11.06 6.16
CA LEU A 139 -9.56 -12.27 5.49
C LEU A 139 -8.48 -12.91 6.35
N MET A 140 -8.78 -14.08 6.91
CA MET A 140 -7.88 -14.72 7.86
C MET A 140 -7.57 -16.17 7.47
N ALA A 141 -6.28 -16.53 7.50
CA ALA A 141 -5.82 -17.90 7.34
C ALA A 141 -4.98 -18.36 8.56
N LYS A 142 -5.40 -19.46 9.20
CA LYS A 142 -4.67 -20.09 10.31
C LYS A 142 -4.08 -21.43 9.85
N GLN A 143 -2.78 -21.63 10.11
CA GLN A 143 -1.96 -22.80 9.72
C GLN A 143 -1.85 -23.02 8.19
N ALA A 144 -1.17 -24.09 7.72
CA ALA A 144 -0.71 -24.33 6.34
C ALA A 144 -1.85 -24.41 5.29
N SER A 145 -2.53 -23.30 5.07
CA SER A 145 -3.75 -23.14 4.31
C SER A 145 -3.86 -21.72 3.77
N GLY A 146 -4.62 -21.53 2.69
CA GLY A 146 -4.74 -20.23 2.04
C GLY A 146 -6.13 -19.92 1.49
N ILE A 147 -6.31 -18.65 1.11
CA ILE A 147 -7.49 -18.14 0.39
C ILE A 147 -7.01 -17.66 -0.99
N GLU A 148 -7.59 -18.21 -2.04
CA GLU A 148 -7.25 -17.86 -3.43
C GLU A 148 -8.42 -17.15 -4.08
N PHE A 149 -8.12 -16.04 -4.75
CA PHE A 149 -9.04 -15.34 -5.63
C PHE A 149 -8.47 -15.47 -7.05
N ASP A 150 -9.17 -16.16 -7.94
CA ASP A 150 -8.77 -16.40 -9.33
C ASP A 150 -9.86 -15.91 -10.30
N GLY A 151 -9.43 -15.22 -11.36
CA GLY A 151 -10.27 -14.74 -12.44
C GLY A 151 -10.48 -13.22 -12.45
N ASN A 152 -11.19 -12.75 -13.49
CA ASN A 152 -11.48 -11.33 -13.66
C ASN A 152 -12.52 -10.87 -12.61
N LEU A 153 -12.19 -9.81 -11.85
CA LEU A 153 -13.00 -9.13 -10.82
C LEU A 153 -13.51 -10.01 -9.64
N VAL A 154 -12.68 -10.17 -8.61
CA VAL A 154 -13.13 -10.83 -7.37
C VAL A 154 -13.46 -9.85 -6.23
N TRP A 155 -13.06 -8.59 -6.25
CA TRP A 155 -13.32 -7.63 -5.16
C TRP A 155 -14.07 -6.38 -5.62
N MET A 156 -15.09 -5.97 -4.86
CA MET A 156 -15.85 -4.72 -4.98
C MET A 156 -16.08 -4.11 -3.60
N GLY A 157 -16.09 -2.78 -3.52
CA GLY A 157 -16.38 -2.05 -2.29
C GLY A 157 -15.40 -0.90 -2.05
N SER A 158 -15.62 -0.15 -0.97
CA SER A 158 -14.85 1.04 -0.61
C SER A 158 -14.42 1.00 0.85
N THR A 159 -14.01 -0.17 1.33
CA THR A 159 -13.82 -0.47 2.76
C THR A 159 -12.45 -1.07 3.04
N VAL A 160 -12.08 -1.18 4.31
CA VAL A 160 -10.84 -1.83 4.74
C VAL A 160 -10.99 -3.35 4.67
N VAL A 161 -10.06 -4.01 3.99
CA VAL A 161 -9.88 -5.46 4.03
C VAL A 161 -8.59 -5.77 4.78
N THR A 162 -8.72 -6.35 5.97
CA THR A 162 -7.56 -6.77 6.75
C THR A 162 -7.21 -8.20 6.40
N THR A 163 -5.96 -8.44 6.00
CA THR A 163 -5.42 -9.78 5.80
C THR A 163 -4.58 -10.18 7.01
N ARG A 164 -4.96 -11.30 7.62
CA ARG A 164 -4.30 -11.83 8.82
C ARG A 164 -3.93 -13.29 8.63
N ASN A 165 -2.73 -13.61 9.09
CA ASN A 165 -2.16 -14.93 8.92
C ASN A 165 -1.35 -15.31 10.17
N GLU A 166 -1.83 -16.31 10.92
CA GLU A 166 -1.37 -16.54 12.31
C GLU A 166 -0.50 -17.81 12.45
N GLY A 167 0.18 -18.27 11.40
CA GLY A 167 1.01 -19.49 11.41
C GLY A 167 2.45 -19.31 10.92
N THR A 168 3.21 -20.40 10.89
CA THR A 168 4.68 -20.40 10.67
C THR A 168 5.15 -20.91 9.31
N ALA A 169 4.27 -21.43 8.43
CA ALA A 169 4.69 -21.92 7.11
C ALA A 169 3.58 -21.90 6.03
N ASN A 170 3.93 -21.40 4.83
CA ASN A 170 3.20 -21.52 3.56
C ASN A 170 1.71 -21.13 3.59
N GLN A 171 1.43 -19.95 4.11
CA GLN A 171 0.09 -19.44 4.21
C GLN A 171 -0.02 -18.20 3.33
N TYR A 172 -0.97 -18.20 2.40
CA TYR A 172 -1.06 -17.13 1.41
C TYR A 172 -2.51 -16.72 1.24
N ILE A 173 -2.72 -15.40 1.21
CA ILE A 173 -3.82 -14.86 0.43
C ILE A 173 -3.25 -14.64 -0.96
N ARG A 174 -3.81 -15.33 -1.94
CA ARG A 174 -3.36 -15.27 -3.32
C ARG A 174 -4.41 -14.54 -4.15
N MET A 175 -3.97 -13.54 -4.88
CA MET A 175 -4.73 -12.92 -5.96
C MET A 175 -4.08 -13.33 -7.28
N TYR A 176 -4.87 -13.87 -8.20
CA TYR A 176 -4.42 -14.40 -9.48
C TYR A 176 -5.32 -13.90 -10.64
N ASN A 177 -4.76 -13.30 -11.70
CA ASN A 177 -5.52 -12.77 -12.85
C ASN A 177 -6.64 -11.75 -12.50
N ASN A 178 -6.44 -10.95 -11.44
CA ASN A 178 -7.48 -10.08 -10.91
C ASN A 178 -7.33 -8.62 -11.37
N ILE A 179 -8.15 -8.19 -12.32
CA ILE A 179 -8.37 -6.75 -12.56
C ILE A 179 -9.45 -6.31 -11.56
N SER A 180 -9.14 -5.39 -10.63
CA SER A 180 -10.12 -4.85 -9.68
C SER A 180 -10.30 -3.34 -9.89
N PRO A 181 -10.99 -2.92 -10.97
CA PRO A 181 -11.33 -1.51 -11.17
C PRO A 181 -12.38 -1.01 -10.15
N ASN A 182 -13.09 -1.92 -9.47
CA ASN A 182 -14.27 -1.59 -8.66
C ASN A 182 -14.06 -1.67 -7.14
N PHE A 183 -12.83 -1.88 -6.68
CA PHE A 183 -12.47 -1.75 -5.27
C PHE A 183 -11.70 -0.45 -5.05
N THR A 184 -12.25 0.43 -4.21
CA THR A 184 -11.68 1.75 -3.90
C THR A 184 -11.28 1.88 -2.43
N GLY A 185 -11.22 0.76 -1.70
CA GLY A 185 -10.91 0.71 -0.27
C GLY A 185 -9.41 0.58 0.02
N GLU A 186 -9.09 0.10 1.21
CA GLU A 186 -7.72 -0.19 1.64
C GLU A 186 -7.55 -1.68 1.88
N VAL A 187 -6.37 -2.21 1.53
CA VAL A 187 -5.98 -3.58 1.89
C VAL A 187 -4.89 -3.50 2.93
N VAL A 188 -5.18 -3.90 4.16
CA VAL A 188 -4.23 -3.86 5.27
C VAL A 188 -3.68 -5.26 5.51
N VAL A 189 -2.38 -5.44 5.33
CA VAL A 189 -1.68 -6.69 5.63
C VAL A 189 -1.10 -6.59 7.03
N GLU A 190 -1.68 -7.31 8.00
CA GLU A 190 -1.24 -7.30 9.41
C GLU A 190 -0.27 -8.46 9.73
N TYR A 191 -0.49 -9.67 9.18
CA TYR A 191 0.35 -10.84 9.48
C TYR A 191 0.52 -11.77 8.25
N ASN A 192 1.74 -12.29 8.06
CA ASN A 192 2.29 -13.06 6.90
C ASN A 192 1.96 -12.53 5.48
N ASP A 193 2.11 -13.39 4.47
CA ASP A 193 2.32 -13.00 3.08
C ASP A 193 1.00 -12.77 2.30
N LEU A 194 0.94 -11.65 1.57
CA LEU A 194 -0.05 -11.41 0.51
C LEU A 194 0.64 -11.57 -0.85
N PHE A 195 0.11 -12.44 -1.69
CA PHE A 195 0.72 -12.81 -2.96
C PHE A 195 -0.11 -12.32 -4.15
N PHE A 196 0.54 -11.54 -5.02
CA PHE A 196 0.01 -11.06 -6.28
C PHE A 196 0.70 -11.77 -7.45
N ARG A 197 -0.08 -12.27 -8.42
CA ARG A 197 0.45 -12.88 -9.64
C ARG A 197 -0.49 -12.72 -10.82
N ASN A 198 0.10 -12.42 -11.98
CA ASN A 198 -0.52 -12.25 -13.29
C ASN A 198 -1.63 -11.17 -13.38
N THR A 199 -1.36 -10.14 -14.17
CA THR A 199 -2.20 -8.99 -14.55
C THR A 199 -3.14 -8.51 -13.44
N ILE A 200 -2.54 -8.02 -12.35
CA ILE A 200 -3.30 -7.39 -11.27
C ILE A 200 -3.30 -5.87 -11.40
N ALA A 201 -4.48 -5.36 -11.71
CA ALA A 201 -4.77 -3.94 -11.77
C ALA A 201 -5.71 -3.61 -10.61
N ILE A 202 -5.17 -3.50 -9.40
CA ILE A 202 -5.85 -2.73 -8.36
C ILE A 202 -5.42 -1.30 -8.61
N THR A 203 -6.26 -0.50 -9.25
CA THR A 203 -5.87 0.86 -9.68
C THR A 203 -6.38 1.93 -8.71
N ASN A 204 -7.31 1.57 -7.82
CA ASN A 204 -8.02 2.49 -6.95
C ASN A 204 -7.88 2.15 -5.45
N THR A 205 -6.96 1.26 -5.07
CA THR A 205 -6.72 0.86 -3.67
C THR A 205 -5.43 1.47 -3.14
N SER A 206 -5.33 1.63 -1.82
CA SER A 206 -4.05 1.62 -1.10
C SER A 206 -3.76 0.22 -0.57
N LEU A 207 -2.49 -0.20 -0.63
CA LEU A 207 -2.03 -1.40 0.07
C LEU A 207 -1.18 -0.98 1.27
N VAL A 208 -1.60 -1.31 2.48
CA VAL A 208 -0.94 -0.93 3.72
C VAL A 208 -0.31 -2.15 4.38
N ARG A 209 0.99 -2.11 4.68
CA ARG A 209 1.66 -3.13 5.49
C ARG A 209 1.91 -2.61 6.90
N ALA A 210 1.22 -3.18 7.88
CA ALA A 210 1.22 -2.72 9.27
C ALA A 210 2.38 -3.27 10.16
N GLY A 211 3.37 -3.98 9.59
CA GLY A 211 4.55 -4.51 10.30
C GLY A 211 4.59 -6.04 10.45
N GLY A 212 5.70 -6.61 10.96
CA GLY A 212 5.89 -8.07 11.17
C GLY A 212 6.84 -8.76 10.18
N THR A 213 6.91 -10.10 10.18
CA THR A 213 7.90 -10.88 9.38
C THR A 213 7.47 -11.19 7.95
N GLY A 214 6.16 -11.14 7.66
CA GLY A 214 5.60 -11.38 6.33
C GLY A 214 5.84 -10.25 5.34
N TYR A 215 5.80 -10.59 4.05
CA TYR A 215 6.01 -9.66 2.94
C TYR A 215 4.81 -9.61 1.99
N ILE A 216 4.62 -8.45 1.35
CA ILE A 216 3.81 -8.38 0.15
C ILE A 216 4.68 -8.93 -0.98
N LEU A 217 4.27 -10.04 -1.59
CA LEU A 217 4.95 -10.65 -2.72
C LEU A 217 4.25 -10.26 -4.02
N ASN A 218 4.91 -9.49 -4.84
CA ASN A 218 4.39 -9.04 -6.12
C ASN A 218 5.16 -9.66 -7.29
N ARG A 219 4.45 -10.44 -8.11
CA ARG A 219 4.99 -11.12 -9.29
C ARG A 219 4.49 -10.54 -10.62
N GLU A 220 3.95 -9.34 -10.59
CA GLU A 220 3.39 -8.67 -11.77
C GLU A 220 4.45 -7.94 -12.58
N THR A 221 4.47 -8.16 -13.90
CA THR A 221 5.39 -7.46 -14.80
C THR A 221 5.25 -5.93 -14.75
N THR A 222 4.04 -5.43 -14.52
CA THR A 222 3.78 -4.00 -14.33
C THR A 222 2.70 -3.79 -13.27
N THR A 223 2.95 -2.88 -12.32
CA THR A 223 2.00 -2.51 -11.26
C THR A 223 1.81 -1.01 -11.13
N ARG A 224 0.65 -0.59 -10.61
CA ARG A 224 0.22 0.82 -10.61
C ARG A 224 -0.46 1.30 -9.32
N PHE A 225 -0.59 0.45 -8.29
CA PHE A 225 -1.23 0.85 -7.02
C PHE A 225 -0.23 1.46 -6.04
N PRO A 226 -0.63 2.47 -5.26
CA PRO A 226 0.17 2.97 -4.16
C PRO A 226 0.32 1.91 -3.04
N VAL A 227 1.51 1.88 -2.43
CA VAL A 227 1.85 0.99 -1.31
C VAL A 227 2.36 1.83 -0.14
N LYS A 228 1.75 1.65 1.02
CA LYS A 228 2.16 2.23 2.29
C LYS A 228 2.80 1.16 3.17
N LEU A 229 4.01 1.40 3.64
CA LEU A 229 4.81 0.49 4.45
C LEU A 229 5.10 1.14 5.80
N ALA A 230 4.62 0.52 6.89
CA ALA A 230 4.97 0.92 8.26
C ALA A 230 6.23 0.17 8.74
N GLN A 231 6.71 0.48 9.95
CA GLN A 231 7.90 -0.13 10.57
C GLN A 231 7.96 -1.65 10.39
N GLY A 232 9.08 -2.13 9.84
CA GLY A 232 9.34 -3.54 9.58
C GLY A 232 8.61 -4.11 8.35
N GLY A 233 7.83 -3.29 7.64
CA GLY A 233 7.12 -3.67 6.42
C GLY A 233 8.07 -4.17 5.34
N ARG A 234 7.65 -5.18 4.59
CA ARG A 234 8.44 -5.81 3.52
C ARG A 234 7.62 -5.90 2.24
N TYR A 235 8.20 -5.46 1.14
CA TYR A 235 7.62 -5.51 -0.19
C TYR A 235 8.60 -6.15 -1.16
N HIS A 236 8.29 -7.34 -1.65
CA HIS A 236 9.17 -8.14 -2.49
C HIS A 236 8.61 -8.24 -3.91
N LEU A 237 9.42 -7.86 -4.89
CA LEU A 237 9.09 -7.78 -6.30
C LEU A 237 9.92 -8.84 -7.07
N THR A 238 9.34 -10.03 -7.28
CA THR A 238 10.07 -11.24 -7.74
C THR A 238 9.72 -11.73 -9.14
N GLY A 239 8.55 -11.36 -9.68
CA GLY A 239 8.08 -11.86 -10.99
C GLY A 239 8.39 -10.92 -12.15
N ASN A 240 9.09 -9.83 -11.85
CA ASN A 240 9.28 -8.72 -12.75
C ASN A 240 10.59 -9.03 -13.47
N GLY A 241 10.57 -9.23 -14.79
CA GLY A 241 11.80 -9.12 -15.58
C GLY A 241 12.35 -7.69 -15.50
N VAL A 242 12.68 -7.07 -16.63
CA VAL A 242 12.78 -5.61 -16.69
C VAL A 242 11.36 -5.05 -16.55
N GLY A 243 10.92 -4.80 -15.32
CA GLY A 243 9.54 -4.44 -15.01
C GLY A 243 9.39 -3.00 -14.53
N THR A 244 8.15 -2.62 -14.19
CA THR A 244 7.85 -1.28 -13.66
C THR A 244 6.82 -1.34 -12.54
N HIS A 245 7.06 -0.62 -11.44
CA HIS A 245 6.03 -0.30 -10.44
C HIS A 245 5.81 1.21 -10.41
N SER A 246 4.70 1.65 -10.99
CA SER A 246 4.33 3.07 -11.12
C SER A 246 3.50 3.58 -9.95
N GLY A 247 3.20 2.73 -8.97
CA GLY A 247 2.53 3.13 -7.74
C GLY A 247 3.46 3.92 -6.84
N ALA A 248 2.92 4.88 -6.09
CA ALA A 248 3.69 5.59 -5.08
C ALA A 248 4.04 4.67 -3.90
N ILE A 249 5.23 4.82 -3.33
CA ILE A 249 5.64 4.13 -2.10
C ILE A 249 5.67 5.13 -0.95
N ILE A 250 4.95 4.83 0.13
CA ILE A 250 4.93 5.65 1.35
C ILE A 250 5.63 4.86 2.46
N ALA A 251 6.75 5.37 2.98
CA ALA A 251 7.53 4.73 4.03
C ALA A 251 7.39 5.48 5.36
N GLU A 252 6.78 4.84 6.37
CA GLU A 252 6.57 5.41 7.72
C GLU A 252 7.45 4.76 8.81
N GLY A 253 8.50 4.06 8.42
CA GLY A 253 9.50 3.45 9.31
C GLY A 253 10.58 2.74 8.51
N ASP A 254 11.30 1.81 9.14
CA ASP A 254 12.29 0.99 8.45
C ASP A 254 11.58 -0.09 7.63
N VAL A 255 11.60 0.08 6.32
CA VAL A 255 10.87 -0.77 5.37
C VAL A 255 11.84 -1.43 4.43
N ARG A 256 11.53 -2.65 3.98
CA ARG A 256 12.33 -3.36 2.99
C ARG A 256 11.61 -3.40 1.68
N VAL A 257 12.26 -2.91 0.64
CA VAL A 257 11.87 -3.16 -0.75
C VAL A 257 12.89 -4.14 -1.31
N THR A 258 12.42 -5.30 -1.74
CA THR A 258 13.25 -6.36 -2.30
C THR A 258 12.99 -6.50 -3.78
N THR A 259 14.02 -6.51 -4.61
CA THR A 259 13.90 -6.71 -6.06
C THR A 259 14.82 -7.82 -6.53
N ASP A 260 14.31 -8.78 -7.29
CA ASP A 260 15.12 -9.89 -7.82
C ASP A 260 15.81 -9.55 -9.15
N ASN A 261 15.34 -8.51 -9.85
CA ASN A 261 15.85 -8.04 -11.14
C ASN A 261 15.93 -6.50 -11.15
N THR A 262 16.35 -5.92 -12.28
CA THR A 262 16.25 -4.47 -12.50
C THR A 262 14.77 -4.04 -12.61
N LEU A 263 14.34 -3.18 -11.71
CA LEU A 263 12.98 -2.66 -11.62
C LEU A 263 12.98 -1.13 -11.71
N SER A 264 12.19 -0.57 -12.62
CA SER A 264 11.92 0.87 -12.65
C SER A 264 10.78 1.23 -11.70
N LEU A 265 10.97 2.26 -10.91
CA LEU A 265 10.07 2.81 -9.91
C LEU A 265 9.80 4.29 -10.25
N PRO A 266 8.99 4.56 -11.30
CA PRO A 266 8.62 5.92 -11.68
C PRO A 266 7.51 6.49 -10.78
N GLY A 267 6.92 5.68 -9.90
CA GLY A 267 6.07 6.20 -8.83
C GLY A 267 6.91 6.99 -7.82
N GLY A 268 6.31 8.00 -7.19
CA GLY A 268 6.99 8.77 -6.15
C GLY A 268 7.22 7.97 -4.87
N VAL A 269 8.28 8.29 -4.13
CA VAL A 269 8.53 7.82 -2.76
C VAL A 269 8.33 8.96 -1.79
N SER A 270 7.59 8.72 -0.71
CA SER A 270 7.36 9.73 0.32
C SER A 270 7.31 9.14 1.73
N GLY A 271 7.33 10.00 2.74
CA GLY A 271 7.23 9.60 4.15
C GLY A 271 8.48 9.92 4.95
N THR A 272 8.57 9.38 6.16
CA THR A 272 9.61 9.71 7.16
C THR A 272 10.41 8.48 7.62
N GLY A 273 10.31 7.38 6.88
CA GLY A 273 10.99 6.13 7.17
C GLY A 273 12.33 5.96 6.48
N THR A 274 12.90 4.76 6.53
CA THR A 274 14.08 4.36 5.75
C THR A 274 13.71 3.21 4.83
N VAL A 275 13.96 3.37 3.53
CA VAL A 275 13.81 2.32 2.53
C VAL A 275 15.10 1.54 2.40
N TYR A 276 15.10 0.31 2.92
CA TYR A 276 16.18 -0.66 2.74
C TYR A 276 15.97 -1.41 1.43
N MET A 277 16.88 -1.19 0.49
CA MET A 277 16.92 -1.92 -0.76
C MET A 277 17.62 -3.26 -0.57
N THR A 278 16.86 -4.33 -0.68
CA THR A 278 17.36 -5.69 -0.44
C THR A 278 17.25 -6.53 -1.71
N GLY A 279 18.04 -7.60 -1.83
CA GLY A 279 17.91 -8.58 -2.92
C GLY A 279 19.19 -8.78 -3.71
N SER A 280 19.71 -10.01 -3.68
CA SER A 280 21.01 -10.36 -4.25
C SER A 280 21.04 -10.23 -5.77
N GLY A 281 21.52 -9.09 -6.26
CA GLY A 281 21.75 -8.83 -7.69
C GLY A 281 20.64 -8.06 -8.43
N GLY A 282 19.58 -7.64 -7.73
CA GLY A 282 18.55 -6.76 -8.31
C GLY A 282 18.97 -5.29 -8.31
N THR A 283 18.32 -4.49 -9.15
CA THR A 283 18.50 -3.02 -9.17
C THR A 283 17.16 -2.35 -8.99
N ALA A 284 17.01 -1.48 -8.00
CA ALA A 284 15.84 -0.61 -7.88
C ALA A 284 16.18 0.78 -8.37
N ARG A 285 15.52 1.17 -9.46
CA ARG A 285 15.74 2.45 -10.12
C ARG A 285 14.57 3.37 -9.89
N TYR A 286 14.74 4.34 -9.01
CA TYR A 286 13.75 5.37 -8.73
C TYR A 286 13.91 6.51 -9.74
N THR A 287 12.87 6.78 -10.52
CA THR A 287 12.85 7.88 -11.51
C THR A 287 11.63 8.79 -11.40
N GLY A 288 10.77 8.54 -10.40
CA GLY A 288 9.65 9.43 -10.08
C GLY A 288 10.10 10.64 -9.28
N SER A 289 9.41 10.88 -8.16
CA SER A 289 9.78 11.92 -7.21
C SER A 289 10.13 11.35 -5.84
N VAL A 290 10.93 12.05 -5.05
CA VAL A 290 11.17 11.77 -3.63
C VAL A 290 10.69 12.97 -2.82
N SER A 291 9.92 12.73 -1.77
CA SER A 291 9.34 13.80 -0.93
C SER A 291 9.35 13.39 0.54
N PRO A 292 10.35 13.83 1.33
CA PRO A 292 10.37 13.57 2.76
C PRO A 292 9.14 14.19 3.45
N GLY A 293 8.38 13.36 4.18
CA GLY A 293 7.21 13.79 4.96
C GLY A 293 6.06 14.45 4.17
N ALA A 294 5.00 14.82 4.90
CA ALA A 294 3.98 15.79 4.47
C ALA A 294 4.19 17.18 5.12
N SER A 295 5.26 17.27 5.90
CA SER A 295 5.88 18.39 6.60
C SER A 295 7.36 18.03 6.74
N VAL A 296 8.22 19.00 7.06
CA VAL A 296 9.64 18.77 7.42
C VAL A 296 9.88 17.40 8.06
N GLY A 297 10.62 16.56 7.34
CA GLY A 297 10.86 15.18 7.72
C GLY A 297 12.15 14.63 7.13
N MET A 298 12.55 13.47 7.63
CA MET A 298 13.71 12.74 7.14
C MET A 298 13.25 11.47 6.42
N LEU A 299 13.66 11.29 5.17
CA LEU A 299 13.48 10.05 4.42
C LEU A 299 14.85 9.42 4.17
N GLY A 300 14.99 8.15 4.51
CA GLY A 300 16.20 7.37 4.32
C GLY A 300 16.13 6.45 3.10
N PHE A 301 17.25 6.26 2.42
CA PHE A 301 17.50 5.13 1.53
C PHE A 301 18.76 4.41 1.99
N ASN A 302 18.73 3.09 1.99
CA ASN A 302 19.87 2.27 2.38
C ASN A 302 20.04 1.12 1.38
N GLU A 303 21.22 1.02 0.76
CA GLU A 303 21.58 -0.10 -0.10
C GLU A 303 22.01 -1.32 0.76
N ASP A 304 21.15 -2.34 0.84
CA ASP A 304 21.26 -3.50 1.75
C ASP A 304 21.15 -4.84 0.98
N GLY A 305 22.07 -5.06 0.02
CA GLY A 305 22.23 -6.34 -0.67
C GLY A 305 21.80 -6.39 -2.14
N GLY A 306 21.48 -5.25 -2.75
CA GLY A 306 21.24 -5.05 -4.20
C GLY A 306 21.87 -3.74 -4.69
N THR A 307 21.41 -3.18 -5.82
CA THR A 307 21.84 -1.84 -6.31
C THR A 307 20.70 -0.83 -6.19
N LEU A 308 20.97 0.29 -5.52
CA LEU A 308 20.09 1.46 -5.51
C LEU A 308 20.50 2.44 -6.63
N GLN A 309 19.55 2.83 -7.47
CA GLN A 309 19.72 3.89 -8.45
C GLN A 309 18.68 4.99 -8.21
N LEU A 310 19.14 6.21 -7.99
CA LEU A 310 18.31 7.40 -7.87
C LEU A 310 18.51 8.26 -9.12
N GLY A 311 17.52 8.23 -10.00
CA GLY A 311 17.59 8.81 -11.33
C GLY A 311 18.51 8.04 -12.29
N ILE A 312 18.34 8.31 -13.57
CA ILE A 312 19.28 7.92 -14.64
C ILE A 312 19.31 8.99 -15.72
N THR A 313 20.32 8.95 -16.58
CA THR A 313 20.41 9.83 -17.73
C THR A 313 19.17 9.70 -18.62
N GLY A 314 18.44 10.79 -18.80
CA GLY A 314 17.22 10.85 -19.61
C GLY A 314 15.93 10.51 -18.85
N ASP A 315 16.01 10.09 -17.59
CA ASP A 315 14.87 9.88 -16.68
C ASP A 315 15.31 10.27 -15.25
N ASN A 316 15.43 11.58 -15.04
CA ASN A 316 15.92 12.16 -13.80
C ASN A 316 14.91 11.96 -12.67
N LEU A 317 15.42 11.76 -11.45
CA LEU A 317 14.58 11.72 -10.26
C LEU A 317 14.37 13.13 -9.72
N LEU A 318 13.12 13.51 -9.43
CA LEU A 318 12.80 14.80 -8.81
C LEU A 318 12.85 14.71 -7.28
N LEU A 319 13.68 15.51 -6.64
CA LEU A 319 13.67 15.71 -5.19
C LEU A 319 12.79 16.92 -4.85
N ASN A 320 11.69 16.70 -4.14
CA ASN A 320 10.87 17.78 -3.57
C ASN A 320 11.31 18.02 -2.14
N ILE A 321 11.85 19.20 -1.86
CA ILE A 321 12.44 19.57 -0.58
C ILE A 321 11.70 20.76 0.02
N GLU A 322 11.07 20.58 1.17
CA GLU A 322 10.50 21.67 1.96
C GLU A 322 11.57 22.30 2.85
N VAL A 323 11.95 23.55 2.60
CA VAL A 323 13.02 24.27 3.33
C VAL A 323 12.52 25.02 4.56
N THR A 324 11.21 25.03 4.78
CA THR A 324 10.56 25.43 6.04
C THR A 324 9.14 24.88 6.02
N GLY A 325 8.89 23.89 6.88
CA GLY A 325 7.60 23.23 7.00
C GLY A 325 6.49 24.09 7.57
N ASN A 326 5.26 23.58 7.52
CA ASN A 326 4.14 24.21 8.21
C ASN A 326 4.42 24.30 9.72
N GLY A 327 4.62 25.52 10.23
CA GLY A 327 4.99 25.79 11.62
C GLY A 327 6.48 25.65 11.94
N GLY A 328 7.32 25.36 10.95
CA GLY A 328 8.78 25.26 11.10
C GLY A 328 9.48 26.63 11.12
N VAL A 329 10.72 26.64 11.63
CA VAL A 329 11.60 27.81 11.69
C VAL A 329 12.56 27.80 10.50
N PRO A 330 12.57 28.86 9.67
CA PRO A 330 13.48 28.94 8.53
C PRO A 330 14.95 28.79 8.92
N GLY A 331 15.68 27.96 8.17
CA GLY A 331 17.09 27.68 8.43
C GLY A 331 17.36 26.72 9.59
N ILE A 332 16.31 26.20 10.22
CA ILE A 332 16.39 25.14 11.24
C ILE A 332 15.66 23.91 10.70
N ASP A 333 14.38 24.06 10.39
CA ASP A 333 13.51 22.97 9.96
C ASP A 333 13.51 22.86 8.44
N HIS A 334 13.97 21.73 7.92
CA HIS A 334 14.00 21.43 6.49
C HIS A 334 13.93 19.92 6.27
N ASP A 335 13.39 19.53 5.12
CA ASP A 335 13.43 18.14 4.68
C ASP A 335 14.86 17.65 4.51
N GLN A 336 15.06 16.37 4.88
CA GLN A 336 16.33 15.68 4.73
C GLN A 336 16.15 14.35 4.02
N LEU A 337 17.00 14.12 3.03
CA LEU A 337 17.21 12.85 2.38
C LEU A 337 18.54 12.28 2.85
N VAL A 338 18.50 11.11 3.48
CA VAL A 338 19.70 10.43 3.97
C VAL A 338 19.91 9.17 3.15
N ILE A 339 21.10 8.99 2.56
CA ILE A 339 21.41 7.85 1.71
C ILE A 339 22.61 7.12 2.28
N GLN A 340 22.48 5.82 2.48
CA GLN A 340 23.47 5.00 3.18
C GLN A 340 23.91 3.82 2.32
N ASN A 341 25.15 3.40 2.53
CA ASN A 341 25.77 2.21 1.96
C ASN A 341 25.79 2.15 0.43
N LEU A 342 25.74 3.28 -0.27
CA LEU A 342 25.83 3.30 -1.73
C LEU A 342 27.13 2.64 -2.21
N GLY A 343 27.01 1.62 -3.06
CA GLY A 343 28.15 0.99 -3.73
C GLY A 343 28.71 1.81 -4.90
N THR A 344 27.95 2.78 -5.40
CA THR A 344 28.37 3.74 -6.45
C THR A 344 27.96 5.13 -6.04
N ALA A 345 28.85 6.11 -6.24
CA ALA A 345 28.58 7.50 -5.89
C ALA A 345 27.30 8.01 -6.57
N LEU A 346 26.48 8.75 -5.83
CA LEU A 346 25.28 9.38 -6.35
C LEU A 346 25.66 10.52 -7.29
N ASP A 347 25.36 10.35 -8.58
CA ASP A 347 25.57 11.39 -9.58
C ASP A 347 24.42 12.40 -9.58
N LEU A 348 24.72 13.63 -9.17
CA LEU A 348 23.74 14.71 -9.08
C LEU A 348 23.16 15.09 -10.45
N ALA A 349 23.86 14.80 -11.56
CA ALA A 349 23.36 15.07 -12.91
C ALA A 349 22.16 14.21 -13.32
N ASN A 350 21.79 13.20 -12.51
CA ASN A 350 20.57 12.41 -12.70
C ASN A 350 19.42 12.86 -11.79
N LEU A 351 19.58 13.98 -11.07
CA LEU A 351 18.61 14.49 -10.11
C LEU A 351 18.16 15.90 -10.49
N ASP A 352 16.87 16.14 -10.40
CA ASP A 352 16.26 17.46 -10.37
C ASP A 352 15.92 17.80 -8.92
N VAL A 353 16.01 19.07 -8.53
CA VAL A 353 15.64 19.52 -7.19
C VAL A 353 14.60 20.65 -7.28
N ALA A 354 13.53 20.53 -6.52
CA ALA A 354 12.52 21.57 -6.36
C ALA A 354 12.36 21.93 -4.89
N PHE A 355 12.58 23.21 -4.57
CA PHE A 355 12.43 23.74 -3.23
C PHE A 355 11.06 24.39 -3.02
N SER A 356 10.50 24.20 -1.83
CA SER A 356 9.26 24.84 -1.39
C SER A 356 9.36 25.31 0.06
N GLY A 357 8.42 26.15 0.50
CA GLY A 357 8.41 26.73 1.85
C GLY A 357 9.00 28.13 1.91
N VAL A 358 9.27 28.61 3.12
CA VAL A 358 9.82 29.95 3.36
C VAL A 358 11.35 29.92 3.22
N ALA A 359 11.90 30.90 2.51
CA ALA A 359 13.34 31.01 2.32
C ALA A 359 14.10 31.11 3.67
N SER A 360 15.17 30.31 3.82
CA SER A 360 15.99 30.23 5.05
C SER A 360 16.88 31.46 5.31
N GLY A 361 16.92 32.40 4.37
CA GLY A 361 17.83 33.54 4.42
C GLY A 361 19.26 33.08 4.14
N GLN A 362 20.18 33.32 5.09
CA GLN A 362 21.59 32.96 4.94
C GLN A 362 21.95 31.58 5.49
N ALA A 363 21.01 30.89 6.13
CA ALA A 363 21.25 29.55 6.66
C ALA A 363 21.22 28.51 5.53
N THR A 364 22.21 27.61 5.53
CA THR A 364 22.25 26.44 4.65
C THR A 364 21.30 25.36 5.16
N ASN A 365 20.32 24.96 4.35
CA ASN A 365 19.49 23.79 4.61
C ASN A 365 20.20 22.57 4.01
N TRP A 366 20.77 21.72 4.86
CA TRP A 366 21.51 20.52 4.45
C TRP A 366 20.53 19.37 4.17
N PHE A 367 19.95 19.38 2.97
CA PHE A 367 18.82 18.52 2.62
C PHE A 367 19.22 17.14 2.08
N LEU A 368 20.49 16.92 1.71
CA LEU A 368 20.96 15.64 1.19
C LEU A 368 22.24 15.25 1.89
N VAL A 369 22.25 14.04 2.47
CA VAL A 369 23.40 13.48 3.18
C VAL A 369 23.63 12.07 2.66
N GLY A 370 24.87 11.69 2.37
CA GLY A 370 25.17 10.30 2.06
C GLY A 370 26.64 9.93 2.06
N ASN A 371 26.91 8.63 2.06
CA ASN A 371 28.27 8.09 2.20
C ASN A 371 29.13 8.19 0.92
N ALA A 372 28.51 8.50 -0.22
CA ALA A 372 29.20 8.66 -1.50
C ALA A 372 28.34 9.51 -2.44
N ILE A 373 28.59 10.82 -2.49
CA ILE A 373 27.95 11.75 -3.43
C ILE A 373 29.01 12.23 -4.43
N ASP A 374 28.72 12.22 -5.73
CA ASP A 374 29.61 12.86 -6.70
C ASP A 374 29.46 14.39 -6.62
N LEU A 375 30.27 15.01 -5.77
CA LEU A 375 30.23 16.46 -5.56
C LEU A 375 30.81 17.25 -6.75
N ALA A 376 31.43 16.59 -7.72
CA ALA A 376 31.95 17.23 -8.93
C ALA A 376 30.86 17.51 -9.96
N THR A 377 29.74 16.78 -9.94
CA THR A 377 28.59 17.02 -10.83
C THR A 377 27.57 17.94 -10.18
N ASP A 378 26.87 18.73 -10.99
CA ASP A 378 25.76 19.58 -10.55
C ASP A 378 24.42 18.87 -10.78
N PHE A 379 23.37 19.32 -10.07
CA PHE A 379 22.00 18.91 -10.35
C PHE A 379 21.63 19.20 -11.81
N ALA A 380 20.85 18.32 -12.42
CA ALA A 380 20.37 18.51 -13.78
C ALA A 380 19.51 19.78 -13.90
N SER A 381 18.68 20.05 -12.90
CA SER A 381 17.96 21.30 -12.74
C SER A 381 17.69 21.63 -11.27
N VAL A 382 17.51 22.93 -11.00
CA VAL A 382 17.20 23.45 -9.67
C VAL A 382 16.08 24.49 -9.78
N GLU A 383 14.95 24.22 -9.11
CA GLU A 383 13.84 25.14 -8.95
C GLU A 383 13.81 25.69 -7.51
N TYR A 384 14.03 27.00 -7.35
CA TYR A 384 14.08 27.65 -6.02
C TYR A 384 12.71 28.07 -5.47
N GLY A 385 11.64 27.96 -6.27
CA GLY A 385 10.32 28.49 -5.94
C GLY A 385 10.14 29.97 -6.30
N ALA A 386 8.90 30.43 -6.33
CA ALA A 386 8.56 31.78 -6.79
C ALA A 386 9.06 32.88 -5.84
N GLY A 387 9.75 33.89 -6.38
CA GLY A 387 10.25 35.04 -5.61
C GLY A 387 11.43 34.73 -4.70
N VAL A 388 12.10 33.60 -4.93
CA VAL A 388 13.25 33.13 -4.15
C VAL A 388 14.42 32.88 -5.11
N SER A 389 15.60 33.34 -4.71
CA SER A 389 16.86 32.96 -5.35
C SER A 389 17.66 32.09 -4.39
N GLY A 390 18.57 31.27 -4.90
CA GLY A 390 19.41 30.47 -4.03
C GLY A 390 20.70 29.99 -4.68
N THR A 391 21.45 29.23 -3.91
CA THR A 391 22.66 28.56 -4.35
C THR A 391 22.80 27.20 -3.68
N ILE A 392 23.37 26.24 -4.40
CA ILE A 392 23.70 24.91 -3.89
C ILE A 392 25.08 24.95 -3.24
N VAL A 393 25.18 24.38 -2.05
CA VAL A 393 26.40 24.24 -1.26
C VAL A 393 26.73 22.75 -1.15
N LYS A 394 27.99 22.40 -1.34
CA LYS A 394 28.47 21.01 -1.31
C LYS A 394 29.62 20.92 -0.32
N GLU A 395 29.65 19.85 0.47
CA GLU A 395 30.71 19.61 1.45
C GLU A 395 31.08 18.14 1.48
N ASP A 396 32.36 17.88 1.21
CA ASP A 396 33.00 16.57 1.28
C ASP A 396 33.35 16.23 2.73
N SER A 397 33.12 14.98 3.14
CA SER A 397 33.62 14.42 4.40
C SER A 397 33.24 15.24 5.66
N PHE A 398 32.01 15.76 5.72
CA PHE A 398 31.59 16.71 6.78
C PHE A 398 31.63 16.10 8.19
N ASP A 399 31.50 14.78 8.32
CA ASP A 399 31.65 14.02 9.57
C ASP A 399 32.83 13.03 9.55
N GLY A 400 33.73 13.17 8.57
CA GLY A 400 34.86 12.28 8.34
C GLY A 400 34.53 11.00 7.56
N SER A 401 33.27 10.79 7.15
CA SER A 401 32.84 9.61 6.38
C SER A 401 31.73 9.84 5.37
N ASN A 402 30.97 10.92 5.49
CA ASN A 402 29.83 11.24 4.64
C ASN A 402 29.99 12.61 3.96
N ASP A 403 29.36 12.73 2.81
CA ASP A 403 29.18 13.96 2.05
C ASP A 403 27.81 14.57 2.34
N ARG A 404 27.68 15.87 2.10
CA ARG A 404 26.38 16.54 2.16
C ARG A 404 26.22 17.64 1.13
N VAL A 405 24.97 17.84 0.72
CA VAL A 405 24.53 18.91 -0.17
C VAL A 405 23.44 19.70 0.52
N GLY A 406 23.53 21.01 0.42
CA GLY A 406 22.57 21.93 0.99
C GLY A 406 22.22 23.08 0.05
N ALA A 407 21.26 23.89 0.45
CA ALA A 407 20.84 25.07 -0.28
C ALA A 407 20.68 26.27 0.65
N ILE A 408 21.16 27.44 0.19
CA ILE A 408 20.88 28.74 0.81
C ILE A 408 19.82 29.41 -0.07
N LEU A 409 18.68 29.76 0.52
CA LEU A 409 17.55 30.37 -0.20
C LEU A 409 17.25 31.75 0.39
N VAL A 410 17.22 32.78 -0.46
CA VAL A 410 16.96 34.18 -0.08
C VAL A 410 15.77 34.75 -0.88
N PRO A 411 14.88 35.53 -0.24
CA PRO A 411 13.86 36.27 -0.96
C PRO A 411 14.47 37.25 -1.98
N GLU A 412 13.92 37.32 -3.19
CA GLU A 412 14.39 38.21 -4.26
C GLU A 412 14.43 39.72 -3.90
N PRO A 413 13.58 40.28 -3.01
CA PRO A 413 13.75 41.66 -2.54
C PRO A 413 15.11 41.90 -1.85
N ALA A 414 15.66 40.89 -1.19
CA ALA A 414 16.94 40.98 -0.48
C ALA A 414 18.14 40.87 -1.44
N ALA A 415 18.02 40.05 -2.49
CA ALA A 415 19.07 39.91 -3.51
C ALA A 415 19.33 41.23 -4.25
N ALA A 416 18.26 41.97 -4.61
CA ALA A 416 18.38 43.27 -5.25
C ALA A 416 19.03 44.34 -4.35
N LEU A 417 18.71 44.35 -3.05
CA LEU A 417 19.30 45.28 -2.09
C LEU A 417 20.77 44.99 -1.80
N LEU A 418 21.17 43.72 -1.72
CA LEU A 418 22.58 43.31 -1.57
C LEU A 418 23.40 43.68 -2.81
N GLY A 419 22.84 43.47 -4.01
CA GLY A 419 23.45 43.95 -5.26
C GLY A 419 23.63 45.46 -5.27
N LEU A 420 22.63 46.23 -4.81
CA LEU A 420 22.72 47.68 -4.71
C LEU A 420 23.79 48.14 -3.70
N ALA A 421 23.89 47.48 -2.54
CA ALA A 421 24.88 47.77 -1.52
C ALA A 421 26.31 47.48 -2.00
N ALA A 422 26.53 46.38 -2.71
CA ALA A 422 27.82 46.04 -3.32
C ALA A 422 28.23 47.07 -4.39
N VAL A 423 27.29 47.51 -5.24
CA VAL A 423 27.52 48.58 -6.23
C VAL A 423 27.83 49.92 -5.56
N LEU A 424 27.15 50.26 -4.46
CA LEU A 424 27.42 51.48 -3.69
C LEU A 424 28.80 51.44 -3.00
N ALA A 425 29.23 50.28 -2.50
CA ALA A 425 30.55 50.09 -1.91
C ALA A 425 31.68 50.20 -2.96
N LEU A 426 31.49 49.59 -4.13
CA LEU A 426 32.41 49.72 -5.28
C LEU A 426 32.49 51.16 -5.78
N ARG A 427 31.35 51.87 -5.87
CA ARG A 427 31.32 53.30 -6.23
C ARG A 427 32.02 54.19 -5.22
N ARG A 428 31.95 53.88 -3.91
CA ARG A 428 32.71 54.62 -2.89
C ARG A 428 34.21 54.39 -3.03
N ARG A 429 34.64 53.17 -3.35
CA ARG A 429 36.05 52.84 -3.56
C ARG A 429 36.65 53.56 -4.78
N MET A 430 35.91 53.63 -5.89
CA MET A 430 36.33 54.35 -7.10
C MET A 430 36.34 55.89 -6.97
N ARG A 431 35.84 56.46 -5.88
CA ARG A 431 35.93 57.92 -5.62
C ARG A 431 37.09 58.30 -4.69
N HIS A 432 37.82 57.32 -4.17
CA HIS A 432 38.98 57.52 -3.29
C HIS A 432 40.31 57.14 -3.96
N GLU A 433 40.27 56.80 -5.24
CA GLU A 433 41.39 56.83 -6.19
C GLU A 433 41.19 58.05 -7.11
#